data_AF-A0A0T6YRW9-F1
#
_entry.id   AF-A0A0T6YRW9-F1
#
_cell.length_a   1.000
_cell.length_b   1.000
_cell.length_c   1.000
_cell.angle_alpha   90.00
_cell.angle_beta   90.00
_cell.angle_gamma   90.00
#
_symmetry.space_group_name_H-M   'P 1'
#
loop_
_entity.id
_entity.type
_entity.pdbx_description
1 polymer ?
#
loop_
_entity_poly.entity_id
_entity_poly.type
_entity_poly.pdbx_seq_one_letter_code
_entity_poly.pdbx_strand_id
1 'polypeptide(L)' 'MGSLSIWHWLIFLAVVLLLFGRGKIPELMGDVAKGIKNFKKGMSEDDAGSADKTIDNKTVDHKSDEVR' A
#
# COMPACT_ATOMS: atom_id res chain seq x y z
N MET A 1 -19.87 7.90 30.47
CA MET A 1 -19.72 8.76 29.28
C MET A 1 -18.98 7.96 28.20
N GLY A 2 -19.68 7.01 27.58
CA GLY A 2 -19.12 6.03 26.62
C GLY A 2 -18.90 6.63 25.24
N SER A 3 -18.11 7.70 25.20
CA SER A 3 -17.70 8.35 23.96
C SER A 3 -16.98 7.32 23.10
N LEU A 4 -17.54 7.05 21.93
CA LEU A 4 -16.91 6.36 20.80
C LEU A 4 -16.86 4.84 20.89
N SER A 5 -18.02 4.21 21.11
CA SER A 5 -18.21 2.79 20.83
C SER A 5 -17.74 2.48 19.39
N ILE A 6 -16.97 1.40 19.22
CA ILE A 6 -16.45 0.90 17.93
C ILE A 6 -17.58 0.77 16.88
N TRP A 7 -18.80 0.53 17.34
CA TRP A 7 -20.01 0.51 16.51
C TRP A 7 -20.24 1.81 15.73
N HIS A 8 -19.94 2.97 16.30
CA HIS A 8 -20.12 4.27 15.65
C HIS A 8 -19.14 4.45 14.47
N TRP A 9 -17.89 4.02 14.66
CA TRP A 9 -16.88 4.05 13.61
C TRP A 9 -17.22 3.12 12.45
N LEU A 10 -17.80 1.95 12.72
CA LEU A 10 -18.23 0.99 11.70
C LEU A 10 -19.34 1.59 10.82
N ILE A 11 -20.33 2.23 11.44
CA ILE A 11 -21.43 2.93 10.73
C ILE A 11 -20.89 4.13 9.95
N PHE A 12 -20.00 4.92 10.54
CA PHE A 12 -19.39 6.06 9.84
C PHE A 12 -18.60 5.61 8.61
N LEU A 13 -17.78 4.55 8.73
CA LEU A 13 -17.01 4.00 7.61
C LEU A 13 -17.93 3.50 6.49
N ALA A 14 -19.05 2.86 6.85
CA ALA A 14 -20.04 2.38 5.89
C ALA A 14 -20.69 3.55 5.11
N VAL A 15 -21.04 4.64 5.78
CA VAL A 15 -21.61 5.84 5.13
C VAL A 15 -20.58 6.51 4.22
N VAL A 16 -19.34 6.64 4.66
CA VAL A 16 -18.24 7.18 3.84
C VAL A 16 -18.00 6.32 2.61
N LEU A 17 -17.96 4.99 2.74
CA LEU A 17 -17.84 4.07 1.60
C LEU A 17 -19.01 4.18 0.62
N LEU A 18 -20.22 4.44 1.10
CA LEU A 18 -21.41 4.62 0.25
C LEU A 18 -21.37 5.95 -0.52
N LEU A 19 -20.94 7.04 0.12
CA LEU A 19 -20.83 8.37 -0.49
C LEU A 19 -19.72 8.46 -1.53
N PHE A 20 -18.55 7.90 -1.22
CA PHE A 20 -17.39 7.93 -2.11
C PHE A 20 -17.40 6.78 -3.12
N GLY A 21 -18.14 5.70 -2.83
CA GLY A 21 -18.20 4.50 -3.64
C GLY A 21 -16.92 3.64 -3.57
N ARG A 22 -17.05 2.36 -3.94
CA ARG A 22 -15.96 1.36 -3.90
C ARG A 22 -14.79 1.62 -4.85
N GLY A 23 -14.93 2.55 -5.81
CA GLY A 23 -13.90 2.82 -6.83
C GLY A 23 -12.93 3.94 -6.45
N LYS A 24 -13.41 4.99 -5.78
CA LYS A 24 -12.61 6.19 -5.48
C LYS A 24 -11.63 5.98 -4.32
N ILE A 25 -12.02 5.22 -3.30
CA ILE A 25 -11.18 4.99 -2.12
C ILE A 25 -9.90 4.20 -2.46
N PRO A 26 -9.95 3.07 -3.20
CA PRO A 26 -8.73 2.33 -3.55
C PRO A 26 -7.76 3.13 -4.43
N GLU A 27 -8.28 3.92 -5.37
CA GLU A 27 -7.48 4.75 -6.28
C GLU A 27 -6.73 5.85 -5.52
N LEU A 28 -7.45 6.61 -4.68
CA LEU A 28 -6.85 7.66 -3.84
C LEU A 28 -5.88 7.09 -2.80
N MET A 29 -6.24 5.97 -2.17
CA MET A 29 -5.41 5.33 -1.15
C MET A 29 -4.14 4.73 -1.77
N GLY A 30 -4.21 4.26 -3.02
CA GLY A 30 -3.05 3.81 -3.80
C GLY A 30 -2.05 4.93 -4.07
N ASP A 31 -2.49 6.12 -4.46
CA ASP A 31 -1.60 7.26 -4.72
C ASP A 31 -1.03 7.85 -3.43
N VAL A 32 -1.82 7.92 -2.36
CA VAL A 32 -1.33 8.28 -1.02
C VAL A 32 -0.30 7.26 -0.51
N ALA A 33 -0.56 5.96 -0.70
CA ALA A 33 0.36 4.91 -0.29
C ALA A 33 1.71 4.97 -1.03
N LYS A 34 1.69 5.24 -2.35
CA LYS A 34 2.92 5.47 -3.13
C LYS A 34 3.69 6.68 -2.63
N GLY A 35 3.00 7.80 -2.35
CA GLY A 35 3.62 9.01 -1.80
C GLY A 35 4.29 8.75 -0.45
N ILE A 36 3.59 8.08 0.47
CA ILE A 36 4.12 7.72 1.79
C ILE A 36 5.28 6.72 1.67
N LYS A 37 5.20 5.73 0.76
CA LYS A 37 6.28 4.75 0.51
C LYS A 37 7.56 5.45 0.03
N ASN A 38 7.44 6.38 -0.90
CA ASN A 38 8.57 7.14 -1.43
C ASN A 38 9.13 8.10 -0.38
N PHE A 39 8.28 8.75 0.42
CA PHE A 39 8.70 9.60 1.52
C PHE A 39 9.47 8.81 2.59
N LYS A 40 8.94 7.64 2.98
CA LYS A 40 9.61 6.75 3.94
C LYS A 40 10.93 6.23 3.38
N LYS A 41 10.96 5.85 2.11
CA LYS A 41 12.18 5.38 1.44
C LYS A 41 13.26 6.46 1.41
N GLY A 42 12.92 7.68 0.97
CA GLY A 42 13.85 8.81 0.94
C GLY A 42 14.37 9.18 2.34
N MET A 43 13.50 9.17 3.36
CA MET A 43 13.92 9.41 4.75
C MET A 43 14.81 8.28 5.31
N SER A 44 14.58 7.03 4.88
CA SER A 44 15.41 5.89 5.30
C SER A 44 16.75 5.82 4.56
N GLU A 45 16.81 6.35 3.33
CA GLU A 45 18.05 6.47 2.55
C GLU A 45 18.99 7.55 3.09
N ASP A 46 18.46 8.61 3.73
CA ASP A 46 19.27 9.63 4.43
C ASP A 46 19.84 9.13 5.77
N ASP A 47 19.16 8.20 6.44
CA ASP A 47 19.58 7.65 7.75
C ASP A 47 20.46 6.39 7.61
N ALA A 48 20.31 5.63 6.52
CA ALA A 48 21.04 4.39 6.28
C ALA A 48 21.66 4.37 4.88
N GLY A 49 22.88 4.91 4.77
CA GLY A 49 23.73 4.65 3.62
C GLY A 49 23.90 3.14 3.42
N SER A 50 23.45 2.64 2.27
CA SER A 50 23.58 1.25 1.79
C SER A 50 22.67 0.20 2.44
N ALA A 51 21.47 0.00 1.87
CA ALA A 51 20.79 -1.29 1.91
C ALA A 51 20.08 -1.57 0.58
N ASP A 52 20.79 -2.33 -0.24
CA ASP A 52 20.32 -3.12 -1.36
C ASP A 52 19.02 -3.89 -1.07
N LYS A 53 18.20 -3.98 -2.13
CA LYS A 53 17.22 -5.03 -2.47
C LYS A 53 15.77 -5.04 -1.94
N THR A 54 14.94 -5.49 -2.90
CA THR A 54 13.61 -6.13 -2.81
C THR A 54 12.47 -5.10 -2.76
N ILE A 55 11.60 -4.99 -3.75
CA ILE A 55 10.80 -5.98 -4.47
C ILE A 55 10.67 -5.47 -5.92
N ASP A 56 10.15 -6.29 -6.82
CA ASP A 56 9.77 -5.98 -8.21
C ASP A 56 10.81 -6.47 -9.25
N ASN A 57 10.42 -7.57 -9.93
CA ASN A 57 10.96 -8.09 -11.18
C ASN A 57 11.96 -9.28 -11.18
N LYS A 58 11.73 -10.31 -10.35
CA LYS A 58 12.00 -11.70 -10.76
C LYS A 58 10.68 -12.40 -11.08
N THR A 59 10.06 -11.96 -12.18
CA THR A 59 9.14 -12.83 -12.92
C THR A 59 9.96 -14.02 -13.39
N VAL A 60 9.47 -15.19 -13.06
CA VAL A 60 10.01 -16.50 -13.38
C VAL A 60 9.96 -16.67 -14.90
N ASP A 61 11.01 -16.22 -15.60
CA ASP A 61 11.31 -16.68 -16.96
C ASP A 61 12.09 -17.99 -16.78
N HIS A 62 11.32 -19.08 -16.66
CA HIS A 62 11.87 -20.43 -16.64
C HIS A 62 12.33 -20.72 -18.06
N LYS A 63 13.62 -20.46 -18.32
CA LYS A 63 14.32 -20.87 -19.52
C LYS A 63 14.22 -22.39 -19.64
N SER A 64 13.20 -22.81 -20.38
CA SER A 64 13.02 -24.16 -20.86
C SER A 64 14.25 -24.60 -21.66
N ASP A 65 14.76 -25.76 -21.27
CA ASP A 65 15.36 -26.76 -22.17
C ASP A 65 16.74 -26.43 -22.77
N GLU A 66 17.77 -26.47 -21.91
CA GLU A 66 19.11 -26.91 -22.31
C GLU A 66 19.26 -28.39 -21.93
N VAL A 67 18.71 -29.28 -22.78
CA VAL A 67 19.09 -30.69 -22.85
C VAL A 67 19.42 -30.98 -24.30
N ARG A 68 20.70 -30.79 -24.66
CA ARG A 68 21.33 -31.37 -25.85
C ARG A 68 22.79 -31.66 -25.56
#